data_AF-A0A2E3SLQ5-F1
#
_entry.id   AF-A0A2E3SLQ5-F1
#
_cell.length_a   1.000
_cell.length_b   1.000
_cell.length_c   1.000
_cell.angle_alpha   90.00
_cell.angle_beta   90.00
_cell.angle_gamma   90.00
#
_symmetry.space_group_name_H-M   'P 1'
#
loop_
_entity.id
_entity.type
_entity.pdbx_description
1 polymer ?
#
loop_
_entity_poly.entity_id
_entity_poly.type
_entity_poly.pdbx_seq_one_letter_code
_entity_poly.pdbx_strand_id
1 'polypeptide(L)'
;MFKYITLTLTLVGTNNFPSACLSAESSGGMPQLNPSYFSSQIFWLIIFFCFVFFFINSFFFPKLSKIRENREKVIDECLAEAKRIHKEIEELSFEMEKNLKEAKEIFDKNIKSEFENNKKSFEKEVDSLNEMYDKKKLELNDQILIIKKKLSQDMDKLAVELSDQIYNKVMNEKITGNISELKKMTRGNS
;
A
#
# COMPACT_ATOMS: atom_id res chain seq x y z
N MET A 1 -11.39 21.09 44.46
CA MET A 1 -11.59 22.42 45.07
C MET A 1 -12.99 22.45 45.71
N PHE A 2 -13.17 21.66 46.78
CA PHE A 2 -14.44 21.50 47.49
C PHE A 2 -14.56 22.57 48.57
N LYS A 3 -15.44 23.55 48.35
CA LYS A 3 -15.67 24.65 49.29
C LYS A 3 -16.83 24.29 50.20
N TYR A 4 -16.49 23.96 51.43
CA TYR A 4 -17.35 23.83 52.59
C TYR A 4 -18.28 25.06 52.73
N ILE A 5 -19.59 24.82 52.67
CA ILE A 5 -20.63 25.74 53.19
C ILE A 5 -21.27 25.01 54.37
N THR A 6 -20.59 25.10 55.51
CA THR A 6 -21.17 24.85 56.83
C THR A 6 -22.02 26.06 57.20
N LEU A 7 -23.32 25.99 56.96
CA LEU A 7 -24.27 26.94 57.53
C LEU A 7 -24.70 26.41 58.90
N THR A 8 -24.04 26.87 59.96
CA THR A 8 -24.50 26.66 61.34
C THR A 8 -25.82 27.39 61.52
N LEU A 9 -26.91 26.63 61.59
CA LEU A 9 -28.22 27.13 61.95
C LEU A 9 -28.23 27.38 63.46
N THR A 10 -27.80 28.58 63.88
CA THR A 10 -27.97 29.01 65.27
C THR A 10 -29.44 29.27 65.51
N LEU A 11 -30.08 28.31 66.19
CA LEU A 11 -31.43 28.40 66.70
C LEU A 11 -31.48 29.49 67.80
N VAL A 12 -31.75 30.75 67.42
CA VAL A 12 -32.15 31.78 68.40
C VAL A 12 -33.58 31.49 68.80
N GLY A 13 -33.75 30.52 69.70
CA GLY A 13 -34.95 30.34 70.48
C GLY A 13 -34.94 31.31 71.65
N THR A 14 -35.36 32.56 71.42
CA THR A 14 -35.85 33.40 72.52
C THR A 14 -37.36 33.22 72.59
N ASN A 15 -37.74 32.38 73.55
CA ASN A 15 -39.11 32.16 73.99
C ASN A 15 -39.79 33.49 74.30
N ASN A 16 -40.80 33.84 73.52
CA ASN A 16 -41.84 34.75 73.97
C ASN A 16 -43.18 34.09 73.66
N PHE A 17 -43.53 33.09 74.48
CA PHE A 17 -44.86 32.49 74.53
C PHE A 17 -45.64 33.19 75.64
N PRO A 18 -46.64 34.03 75.33
CA PRO A 18 -47.59 34.47 76.34
C PRO A 18 -48.41 33.27 76.80
N SER A 19 -48.23 32.87 78.07
CA SER A 19 -49.15 31.99 78.77
C SER A 19 -50.46 32.74 79.02
N ALA A 20 -51.51 32.40 78.26
CA ALA A 20 -52.89 32.63 78.66
C ALA A 20 -53.77 31.55 78.02
N CYS A 21 -53.97 30.47 78.77
CA CYS A 21 -55.06 29.54 78.54
C CYS A 21 -56.35 30.24 78.98
N LEU A 22 -57.20 30.61 78.02
CA LEU A 22 -58.61 30.92 78.27
C LEU A 22 -59.43 30.08 77.29
N SER A 23 -59.96 28.96 77.79
CA SER A 23 -60.98 28.18 77.09
C SER A 23 -62.31 28.94 77.15
N ALA A 24 -62.85 29.29 75.99
CA ALA A 24 -64.25 29.60 75.81
C ALA A 24 -64.80 28.67 74.71
N GLU A 25 -65.90 27.99 75.04
CA GLU A 25 -66.53 26.89 74.32
C GLU A 25 -66.97 27.24 72.89
N SER A 26 -66.58 26.41 71.91
CA SER A 26 -67.50 25.65 71.05
C SER A 26 -66.72 24.83 70.01
N SER A 27 -67.10 23.56 69.87
CA SER A 27 -66.62 22.57 68.90
C SER A 27 -65.25 21.92 69.19
N GLY A 28 -65.29 20.63 69.51
CA GLY A 28 -64.14 19.80 69.84
C GLY A 28 -63.16 19.61 68.67
N GLY A 29 -61.87 19.84 68.97
CA GLY A 29 -60.73 19.58 68.10
C GLY A 29 -59.46 20.16 68.74
N MET A 30 -58.28 19.57 68.48
CA MET A 30 -57.02 20.16 68.95
C MET A 30 -56.92 21.62 68.46
N PRO A 31 -56.54 22.61 69.29
CA PRO A 31 -56.53 24.04 68.92
C PRO A 31 -55.72 24.38 67.65
N GLN A 32 -54.79 23.51 67.26
CA GLN A 32 -53.98 23.57 66.04
C GLN A 32 -54.72 23.18 64.75
N LEU A 33 -55.87 22.49 64.83
CA LEU A 33 -56.67 22.02 63.69
C LEU A 33 -57.93 22.86 63.48
N ASN A 34 -57.87 24.15 63.80
CA ASN A 34 -59.00 25.07 63.57
C ASN A 34 -59.16 25.35 62.07
N PRO A 35 -60.26 24.91 61.42
CA PRO A 35 -60.41 24.99 59.97
C PRO A 35 -60.43 26.39 59.38
N SER A 36 -60.74 27.39 60.21
CA SER A 36 -60.80 28.80 59.81
C SER A 36 -59.47 29.36 59.28
N TYR A 37 -58.33 28.85 59.76
CA TYR A 37 -57.01 29.31 59.29
C TYR A 37 -56.54 28.63 58.00
N PHE A 38 -57.07 27.44 57.68
CA PHE A 38 -56.70 26.71 56.46
C PHE A 38 -57.11 27.46 55.19
N SER A 39 -58.21 28.22 55.22
CA SER A 39 -58.68 28.99 54.06
C SER A 39 -57.71 30.13 53.66
N SER A 40 -57.09 30.80 54.63
CA SER A 40 -56.07 31.82 54.33
C SER A 40 -54.75 31.18 53.89
N GLN A 41 -54.33 30.08 54.53
CA GLN A 41 -53.12 29.36 54.14
C GLN A 41 -53.20 28.82 52.71
N ILE A 42 -54.34 28.24 52.31
CA ILE A 42 -54.51 27.72 50.95
C ILE A 42 -54.52 28.86 49.90
N PHE A 43 -55.10 30.02 50.23
CA PHE A 43 -55.09 31.19 49.36
C PHE A 43 -53.66 31.67 49.07
N TRP A 44 -52.83 31.84 50.11
CA TRP A 44 -51.43 32.23 49.94
C TRP A 44 -50.59 31.14 49.27
N LEU A 45 -50.87 29.87 49.55
CA LEU A 45 -50.21 28.75 48.89
C LEU A 45 -50.47 28.74 47.40
N ILE A 46 -51.71 28.98 46.96
CA ILE A 46 -52.06 29.09 45.54
C ILE A 46 -51.33 30.27 44.90
N ILE A 47 -51.33 31.45 45.54
CA ILE A 47 -50.62 32.63 45.02
C ILE A 47 -49.13 32.35 44.85
N PHE A 48 -48.46 31.82 45.87
CA PHE A 48 -47.04 31.51 45.82
C PHE A 48 -46.73 30.39 44.82
N PHE A 49 -47.57 29.36 44.77
CA PHE A 49 -47.46 28.28 43.79
C PHE A 49 -47.57 28.80 42.36
N CYS A 50 -48.57 29.64 42.06
CA CYS A 50 -48.71 30.26 40.75
C CYS A 50 -47.50 31.13 40.40
N PHE A 51 -46.98 31.90 41.36
CA PHE A 51 -45.78 32.72 41.16
C PHE A 51 -44.55 31.88 40.79
N VAL A 52 -44.27 30.82 41.56
CA VAL A 52 -43.14 29.91 41.28
C VAL A 52 -43.37 29.12 39.99
N PHE A 53 -44.59 28.66 39.74
CA PHE A 53 -44.95 27.93 38.52
C PHE A 53 -44.68 28.79 37.27
N PHE A 54 -45.09 30.07 37.30
CA PHE A 54 -44.84 30.98 36.20
C PHE A 54 -43.33 31.23 35.99
N PHE A 55 -42.58 31.38 37.08
CA PHE A 55 -41.13 31.55 37.02
C PHE A 55 -40.43 30.32 36.41
N ILE A 56 -40.83 29.11 36.81
CA ILE A 56 -40.31 27.85 36.27
C ILE A 56 -40.67 27.70 34.80
N ASN A 57 -41.94 27.94 34.45
CA ASN A 57 -42.43 27.85 33.09
C ASN A 57 -41.66 28.81 32.15
N SER A 58 -41.42 30.03 32.59
CA SER A 58 -40.75 31.04 31.77
C SER A 58 -39.24 30.85 31.67
N PHE A 59 -38.56 30.27 32.67
CA PHE A 59 -37.09 30.22 32.68
C PHE A 59 -36.48 28.82 32.54
N PHE A 60 -37.06 27.81 33.17
CA PHE A 60 -36.46 26.47 33.20
C PHE A 60 -36.76 25.67 31.93
N PHE A 61 -37.99 25.77 31.41
CA PHE A 61 -38.38 25.11 30.15
C PHE A 61 -37.54 25.56 28.94
N PRO A 62 -37.38 26.87 28.64
CA PRO A 62 -36.58 27.27 27.48
C PRO A 62 -35.10 26.88 27.61
N LYS A 63 -34.55 26.91 28.83
CA LYS A 63 -33.18 26.43 29.08
C LYS A 63 -33.03 24.94 28.77
N LEU A 64 -33.97 24.11 29.24
CA LEU A 64 -33.92 22.67 29.00
C LEU A 64 -34.08 22.32 27.52
N SER A 65 -34.99 23.01 26.81
CA SER A 65 -35.16 22.87 25.36
C SER A 65 -33.90 23.25 24.60
N LYS A 66 -33.24 24.36 24.97
CA LYS A 66 -31.99 24.80 24.33
C LYS A 66 -30.86 23.78 24.51
N ILE A 67 -30.75 23.14 25.68
CA ILE A 67 -29.77 22.06 25.90
C ILE A 67 -30.06 20.87 24.98
N ARG A 68 -31.34 20.47 24.86
CA ARG A 68 -31.72 19.32 24.03
C ARG A 68 -31.38 19.60 22.57
N GLU A 69 -31.80 20.74 22.05
CA GLU A 69 -31.53 21.14 20.67
C GLU A 69 -30.02 21.21 20.39
N ASN A 70 -29.22 21.76 21.32
CA ASN A 70 -27.78 21.81 21.15
C ASN A 70 -27.15 20.41 21.10
N ARG A 71 -27.64 19.47 21.90
CA ARG A 71 -27.16 18.07 21.86
C ARG A 71 -27.52 17.39 20.56
N GLU A 72 -28.76 17.56 20.11
CA GLU A 72 -29.25 17.03 18.84
C GLU A 72 -28.44 17.57 17.66
N LYS A 73 -28.21 18.89 17.61
CA LYS A 73 -27.35 19.53 16.62
C LYS A 73 -25.94 18.94 16.58
N VAL A 74 -25.30 18.77 17.74
CA VAL A 74 -23.96 18.19 17.80
C VAL A 74 -23.96 16.74 17.31
N ILE A 75 -24.99 15.95 17.64
CA ILE A 75 -25.12 14.57 17.16
C ILE A 75 -25.28 14.54 15.64
N ASP A 76 -26.14 15.40 15.10
CA ASP A 76 -26.39 15.50 13.66
C ASP A 76 -25.13 15.96 12.90
N GLU A 77 -24.41 16.95 13.44
CA GLU A 77 -23.12 17.41 12.90
C GLU A 77 -22.08 16.29 12.90
N CYS A 78 -21.92 15.59 14.03
CA CYS A 78 -21.02 14.43 14.13
C CYS A 78 -21.41 13.33 13.13
N LEU A 79 -22.70 13.07 12.95
CA LEU A 79 -23.19 12.04 12.04
C LEU A 79 -23.02 12.45 10.58
N ALA A 80 -23.24 13.71 10.25
CA ALA A 80 -23.00 14.26 8.91
C ALA A 80 -21.50 14.20 8.57
N GLU A 81 -20.64 14.57 9.52
CA GLU A 81 -19.19 14.52 9.35
C GLU A 81 -18.68 13.08 9.20
N ALA A 82 -19.19 12.15 10.03
CA ALA A 82 -18.86 10.74 9.89
C ALA A 82 -19.27 10.17 8.53
N LYS A 83 -20.45 10.56 8.01
CA LYS A 83 -20.89 10.19 6.66
C LYS A 83 -20.00 10.79 5.57
N ARG A 84 -19.58 12.05 5.72
CA ARG A 84 -18.67 12.72 4.77
C ARG A 84 -17.33 12.00 4.72
N ILE A 85 -16.72 11.74 5.87
CA ILE A 85 -15.46 10.99 5.97
C ILE A 85 -15.60 9.58 5.39
N HIS A 86 -16.71 8.90 5.69
CA HIS A 86 -16.94 7.56 5.14
C HIS A 86 -17.01 7.57 3.61
N LYS A 87 -17.71 8.55 3.03
CA LYS A 87 -17.80 8.73 1.59
C LYS A 87 -16.43 9.04 0.97
N GLU A 88 -15.63 9.89 1.61
CA GLU A 88 -14.26 10.20 1.15
C GLU A 88 -13.35 8.97 1.18
N ILE A 89 -13.48 8.12 2.20
CA ILE A 89 -12.76 6.84 2.30
C ILE A 89 -13.20 5.90 1.18
N GLU A 90 -14.50 5.80 0.89
CA GLU A 90 -15.03 4.96 -0.18
C GLU A 90 -14.53 5.42 -1.56
N GLU A 91 -14.58 6.73 -1.83
CA GLU A 91 -14.05 7.32 -3.06
C GLU A 91 -12.53 7.10 -3.18
N LEU A 92 -11.78 7.29 -2.11
CA LEU A 92 -10.34 7.04 -2.07
C LEU A 92 -10.03 5.55 -2.29
N SER A 93 -10.79 4.65 -1.65
CA SER A 93 -10.62 3.20 -1.81
C SER A 93 -10.87 2.78 -3.26
N PHE A 94 -11.92 3.31 -3.88
CA PHE A 94 -12.23 3.05 -5.28
C PHE A 94 -11.12 3.55 -6.20
N GLU A 95 -10.62 4.77 -6.00
CA GLU A 95 -9.53 5.34 -6.78
C GLU A 95 -8.21 4.57 -6.56
N MET A 96 -7.92 4.13 -5.33
CA MET A 96 -6.77 3.27 -5.04
C MET A 96 -6.87 1.91 -5.74
N GLU A 97 -8.04 1.27 -5.71
CA GLU A 97 -8.26 -0.01 -6.41
C GLU A 97 -8.10 0.14 -7.92
N LYS A 98 -8.68 1.21 -8.49
CA LYS A 98 -8.53 1.55 -9.90
C LYS A 98 -7.07 1.77 -10.28
N ASN A 99 -6.33 2.57 -9.52
CA ASN A 99 -4.91 2.82 -9.76
C ASN A 99 -4.07 1.54 -9.65
N LEU A 100 -4.37 0.66 -8.70
CA LEU A 100 -3.70 -0.64 -8.59
C LEU A 100 -4.00 -1.54 -9.80
N LYS A 101 -5.23 -1.54 -10.30
CA LYS A 101 -5.61 -2.30 -11.49
C LYS A 101 -4.89 -1.77 -12.74
N GLU A 102 -4.91 -0.45 -12.96
CA GLU A 102 -4.21 0.18 -14.07
C GLU A 102 -2.69 -0.07 -14.01
N ALA A 103 -2.08 0.05 -12.83
CA ALA A 103 -0.66 -0.23 -12.65
C ALA A 103 -0.33 -1.71 -12.95
N LYS A 104 -1.18 -2.65 -12.54
CA LYS A 104 -1.02 -4.08 -12.89
C LYS A 104 -1.15 -4.32 -14.39
N GLU A 105 -2.14 -3.74 -15.04
CA GLU A 105 -2.33 -3.87 -16.49
C GLU A 105 -1.14 -3.30 -17.27
N ILE A 106 -0.60 -2.15 -16.86
CA ILE A 106 0.59 -1.55 -17.45
C ILE A 106 1.82 -2.45 -17.21
N PHE A 107 1.98 -2.97 -15.99
CA PHE A 107 3.07 -3.88 -15.66
C PHE A 107 3.03 -5.14 -16.52
N ASP A 108 1.88 -5.83 -16.58
CA ASP A 108 1.71 -7.04 -17.37
C ASP A 108 1.94 -6.78 -18.86
N LYS A 109 1.47 -5.65 -19.37
CA LYS A 109 1.71 -5.21 -20.75
C LYS A 109 3.20 -4.98 -21.01
N ASN A 110 3.90 -4.28 -20.12
CA ASN A 110 5.32 -3.98 -20.26
C ASN A 110 6.16 -5.26 -20.18
N ILE A 111 5.88 -6.15 -19.22
CA ILE A 111 6.57 -7.45 -19.12
C ILE A 111 6.37 -8.26 -20.39
N LYS A 112 5.14 -8.32 -20.91
CA LYS A 112 4.86 -9.02 -22.16
C LYS A 112 5.59 -8.40 -23.35
N SER A 113 5.58 -7.08 -23.49
CA SER A 113 6.27 -6.40 -24.60
C SER A 113 7.78 -6.57 -24.52
N GLU A 114 8.37 -6.45 -23.32
CA GLU A 114 9.80 -6.66 -23.10
C GLU A 114 10.20 -8.10 -23.36
N PHE A 115 9.38 -9.07 -22.94
CA PHE A 115 9.61 -10.48 -23.22
C PHE A 115 9.60 -10.77 -24.74
N GLU A 116 8.61 -10.25 -25.46
CA GLU A 116 8.53 -10.40 -26.93
C GLU A 116 9.70 -9.69 -27.64
N ASN A 117 10.12 -8.53 -27.17
CA ASN A 117 11.29 -7.81 -27.71
C ASN A 117 12.59 -8.59 -27.44
N ASN A 118 12.77 -9.11 -26.22
CA ASN A 118 13.92 -9.93 -25.86
C ASN A 118 13.96 -11.20 -26.72
N LYS A 119 12.83 -11.90 -26.84
CA LYS A 119 12.71 -13.08 -27.71
C LYS A 119 13.10 -12.77 -29.15
N LYS A 120 12.61 -11.67 -29.73
CA LYS A 120 12.98 -11.25 -31.10
C LYS A 120 14.46 -10.91 -31.23
N SER A 121 15.04 -10.23 -30.25
CA SER A 121 16.48 -9.91 -30.25
C SER A 121 17.32 -11.18 -30.12
N PHE A 122 16.89 -12.12 -29.28
CA PHE A 122 17.52 -13.42 -29.11
C PHE A 122 17.45 -14.25 -30.40
N GLU A 123 16.30 -14.34 -31.05
CA GLU A 123 16.14 -15.01 -32.35
C GLU A 123 17.08 -14.40 -33.41
N LYS A 124 17.15 -13.06 -33.50
CA LYS A 124 18.10 -12.38 -34.41
C LYS A 124 19.56 -12.69 -34.10
N GLU A 125 19.93 -12.76 -32.82
CA GLU A 125 21.31 -13.06 -32.41
C GLU A 125 21.66 -14.51 -32.73
N VAL A 126 20.73 -15.45 -32.51
CA VAL A 126 20.87 -16.85 -32.92
C VAL A 126 21.02 -16.97 -34.44
N ASP A 127 20.19 -16.29 -35.22
CA ASP A 127 20.26 -16.30 -36.68
C ASP A 127 21.59 -15.71 -37.18
N SER A 128 22.03 -14.59 -36.61
CA SER A 128 23.33 -13.98 -36.94
C SER A 128 24.50 -14.90 -36.57
N LEU A 129 24.43 -15.58 -35.42
CA LEU A 129 25.43 -16.54 -34.99
C LEU A 129 25.51 -17.73 -35.97
N ASN A 130 24.37 -18.24 -36.42
CA ASN A 130 24.30 -19.31 -37.42
C ASN A 130 24.91 -18.87 -38.75
N GLU A 131 24.61 -17.66 -39.23
CA GLU A 131 25.22 -17.12 -40.45
C GLU A 131 26.75 -16.98 -40.31
N MET A 132 27.23 -16.50 -39.17
CA MET A 132 28.67 -16.39 -38.89
C MET A 132 29.33 -17.77 -38.84
N TYR A 133 28.66 -18.75 -38.22
CA TYR A 133 29.13 -20.13 -38.15
C TYR A 133 29.26 -20.76 -39.53
N ASP A 134 28.26 -20.59 -40.40
CA ASP A 134 28.31 -21.11 -41.78
C ASP A 134 29.40 -20.44 -42.61
N LYS A 135 29.59 -19.12 -42.47
CA LYS A 135 30.73 -18.42 -43.10
C LYS A 135 32.06 -18.97 -42.62
N LYS A 136 32.22 -19.20 -41.31
CA LYS A 136 33.48 -19.73 -40.75
C LYS A 136 33.75 -21.16 -41.24
N LYS A 137 32.71 -21.97 -41.37
CA LYS A 137 32.79 -23.33 -41.93
C LYS A 137 33.25 -23.30 -43.38
N LEU A 138 32.71 -22.41 -44.21
CA LEU A 138 33.14 -22.23 -45.60
C LEU A 138 34.60 -21.78 -45.69
N GLU A 139 34.98 -20.76 -44.93
CA GLU A 139 36.36 -20.25 -44.90
C GLU A 139 37.36 -21.35 -44.50
N LEU A 140 37.01 -22.16 -43.49
CA LEU A 140 37.84 -23.29 -43.07
C LEU A 140 37.98 -24.35 -44.17
N ASN A 141 36.89 -24.68 -44.87
CA ASN A 141 36.93 -25.61 -46.00
C ASN A 141 37.83 -25.10 -47.14
N ASP A 142 37.77 -23.79 -47.44
CA ASP A 142 38.65 -23.17 -48.43
C ASP A 142 40.11 -23.21 -47.99
N GLN A 143 40.40 -22.93 -46.72
CA GLN A 143 41.75 -23.07 -46.16
C GLN A 143 42.25 -24.51 -46.24
N ILE A 144 41.40 -25.50 -45.94
CA ILE A 144 41.73 -26.93 -46.09
C ILE A 144 42.08 -27.25 -47.55
N LEU A 145 41.33 -26.72 -48.53
CA LEU A 145 41.63 -26.90 -49.95
C LEU A 145 42.97 -26.27 -50.35
N ILE A 146 43.26 -25.06 -49.87
CA ILE A 146 44.54 -24.37 -50.12
C ILE A 146 45.71 -25.16 -49.50
N ILE A 147 45.57 -25.59 -48.24
CA ILE A 147 46.58 -26.39 -47.55
C ILE A 147 46.79 -27.71 -48.27
N LYS A 148 45.72 -28.39 -48.67
CA LYS A 148 45.80 -29.64 -49.46
C LYS A 148 46.55 -29.42 -50.76
N LYS A 149 46.26 -28.33 -51.50
CA LYS A 149 46.94 -27.99 -52.75
C LYS A 149 48.42 -27.68 -52.54
N LYS A 150 48.76 -26.90 -51.50
CA LYS A 150 50.15 -26.60 -51.13
C LYS A 150 50.88 -27.88 -50.72
N LEU A 151 50.28 -28.72 -49.88
CA LEU A 151 50.85 -30.01 -49.47
C LEU A 151 51.09 -30.93 -50.67
N SER A 152 50.19 -31.00 -51.65
CA SER A 152 50.42 -31.76 -52.88
C SER A 152 51.59 -31.21 -53.71
N GLN A 153 51.84 -29.90 -53.71
CA GLN A 153 52.99 -29.31 -54.41
C GLN A 153 54.30 -29.51 -53.65
N ASP A 154 54.26 -29.41 -52.32
CA ASP A 154 55.44 -29.58 -51.46
C ASP A 154 55.79 -31.06 -51.25
N MET A 155 54.83 -31.98 -51.37
CA MET A 155 55.04 -33.44 -51.32
C MET A 155 56.09 -33.91 -52.32
N ASP A 156 56.04 -33.43 -53.56
CA ASP A 156 57.02 -33.78 -54.59
C ASP A 156 58.44 -33.33 -54.18
N LYS A 157 58.58 -32.13 -53.59
CA LYS A 157 59.87 -31.61 -53.11
C LYS A 157 60.36 -32.38 -51.89
N LEU A 158 59.48 -32.64 -50.92
CA LEU A 158 59.80 -33.41 -49.71
C LEU A 158 60.20 -34.85 -50.04
N ALA A 159 59.58 -35.47 -51.04
CA ALA A 159 59.96 -36.80 -51.50
C ALA A 159 61.36 -36.84 -52.13
N VAL A 160 61.71 -35.83 -52.94
CA VAL A 160 63.09 -35.67 -53.46
C VAL A 160 64.06 -35.45 -52.31
N GLU A 161 63.78 -34.51 -51.42
CA GLU A 161 64.66 -34.17 -50.29
C GLU A 161 64.87 -35.35 -49.35
N LEU A 162 63.82 -36.11 -49.05
CA LEU A 162 63.92 -37.32 -48.23
C LEU A 162 64.72 -38.43 -48.94
N SER A 163 64.53 -38.59 -50.26
CA SER A 163 65.30 -39.55 -51.07
C SER A 163 66.78 -39.18 -51.11
N ASP A 164 67.09 -37.89 -51.26
CA ASP A 164 68.46 -37.37 -51.20
C ASP A 164 69.07 -37.57 -49.81
N GLN A 165 68.31 -37.34 -48.72
CA GLN A 165 68.78 -37.62 -47.35
C GLN A 165 69.06 -39.11 -47.12
N ILE A 166 68.19 -40.00 -47.59
CA ILE A 166 68.38 -41.45 -47.51
C ILE A 166 69.62 -41.86 -48.31
N TYR A 167 69.75 -41.35 -49.54
CA TYR A 167 70.89 -41.63 -50.41
C TYR A 167 72.20 -41.17 -49.79
N ASN A 168 72.27 -39.92 -49.30
CA ASN A 168 73.45 -39.37 -48.64
C ASN A 168 73.85 -40.20 -47.41
N LYS A 169 72.88 -40.73 -46.65
CA LYS A 169 73.15 -41.53 -45.45
C LYS A 169 73.58 -42.97 -45.74
N VAL A 170 73.14 -43.55 -46.87
CA VAL A 170 73.48 -44.93 -47.28
C VAL A 170 74.75 -44.98 -48.12
N MET A 171 74.96 -44.01 -49.01
CA MET A 171 76.06 -44.01 -49.98
C MET A 171 77.23 -43.09 -49.59
N ASN A 172 77.07 -42.26 -48.55
CA ASN A 172 78.10 -41.36 -48.02
C ASN A 172 78.70 -40.39 -49.06
N GLU A 173 78.00 -40.14 -50.17
CA GLU A 173 78.29 -39.15 -51.22
C GLU A 173 77.10 -38.19 -51.40
N LYS A 174 77.38 -36.92 -51.71
CA LYS A 174 76.37 -35.88 -51.91
C LYS A 174 75.90 -35.83 -53.36
N ILE A 175 74.64 -36.18 -53.61
CA ILE A 175 73.96 -35.88 -54.88
C ILE A 175 72.75 -34.99 -54.58
N THR A 176 72.50 -34.04 -55.48
CA THR A 176 71.30 -33.18 -55.51
C THR A 176 70.33 -33.73 -56.55
N GLY A 177 69.22 -34.31 -56.11
CA GLY A 177 68.15 -34.80 -56.98
C GLY A 177 67.41 -33.66 -57.70
N ASN A 178 67.02 -33.89 -58.96
CA ASN A 178 66.32 -32.90 -59.79
C ASN A 178 64.82 -33.22 -59.90
N ILE A 179 63.96 -32.25 -59.54
CA ILE A 179 62.49 -32.32 -59.55
C ILE A 179 61.91 -32.73 -60.92
N SER A 180 62.66 -32.50 -62.01
CA SER A 180 62.25 -32.80 -63.39
C SER A 180 62.16 -34.31 -63.69
N GLU A 181 62.93 -35.13 -62.98
CA GLU A 181 63.08 -36.56 -63.26
C GLU A 181 62.01 -37.39 -62.53
N LEU A 182 61.69 -37.02 -61.29
CA LEU A 182 60.62 -37.62 -60.51
C LEU A 182 59.24 -37.40 -61.17
N LYS A 183 59.03 -36.23 -61.78
CA LYS A 183 57.81 -35.90 -62.54
C LYS A 183 57.64 -36.69 -63.85
N LYS A 184 58.73 -37.24 -64.41
CA LYS A 184 58.69 -38.15 -65.56
C LYS A 184 58.29 -39.57 -65.16
N MET A 185 58.69 -40.02 -63.96
CA MET A 185 58.34 -41.35 -63.44
C MET A 185 56.86 -41.45 -63.02
N THR A 186 56.28 -40.39 -62.45
CA THR A 186 54.88 -40.42 -61.97
C THR A 186 53.84 -40.18 -63.07
N ARG A 187 54.18 -39.48 -64.16
CA ARG A 187 53.29 -39.25 -65.31
C ARG A 187 53.28 -40.38 -66.35
N GLY A 188 54.23 -41.32 -66.28
CA GLY A 188 54.33 -42.45 -67.20
C GLY A 188 53.41 -43.63 -66.88
N ASN A 189 52.54 -43.52 -65.86
CA ASN A 189 51.67 -44.62 -65.42
C ASN A 189 50.22 -44.17 -65.17
N SER A 190 49.74 -43.22 -65.98
CA SER A 190 48.30 -43.02 -66.20
C SER A 190 47.87 -43.67 -67.51
#